data_AF-A0A350NTS0-F1
#
_entry.id   AF-A0A350NTS0-F1
#
_cell.length_a   1.000
_cell.length_b   1.000
_cell.length_c   1.000
_cell.angle_alpha   90.00
_cell.angle_beta   90.00
_cell.angle_gamma   90.00
#
_symmetry.space_group_name_H-M   'P 1'
#
loop_
_entity.id
_entity.type
_entity.pdbx_description
1 polymer ?
#
loop_
_entity_poly.entity_id
_entity_poly.type
_entity_poly.pdbx_seq_one_letter_code
_entity_poly.pdbx_strand_id
1 'polypeptide(L)'
;LDQAFAFVQALGEGFLPTYLPLVARKKDMPVEPMHFDWQRMRRGRYVEFNLVHDRGTRFGLVSNGRTESILMSMPPQANWAYNYEVIAGSNEAQTQGQLKKGKDWLGGA
;
A
#
# COMPACT_ATOMS: atom_id res chain seq x y z
N LEU A 1 -30.03 -9.45 -2.63
CA LEU A 1 -29.22 -9.07 -1.45
C LEU A 1 -28.29 -10.21 -1.06
N ASP A 2 -28.79 -11.45 -1.01
CA ASP A 2 -28.00 -12.64 -0.64
C ASP A 2 -26.74 -12.85 -1.48
N GLN A 3 -26.82 -12.66 -2.81
CA GLN A 3 -25.65 -12.77 -3.69
C GLN A 3 -24.59 -11.69 -3.42
N ALA A 4 -25.01 -10.46 -3.14
CA ALA A 4 -24.09 -9.37 -2.81
C ALA A 4 -23.43 -9.58 -1.44
N PHE A 5 -24.18 -10.12 -0.48
CA PHE A 5 -23.65 -10.48 0.83
C PHE A 5 -22.65 -11.63 0.71
N ALA A 6 -22.99 -12.70 0.00
CA ALA A 6 -22.10 -13.82 -0.27
C ALA A 6 -20.81 -13.36 -0.97
N PHE A 7 -20.90 -12.41 -1.90
CA PHE A 7 -19.73 -11.82 -2.55
C PHE A 7 -18.82 -11.07 -1.56
N VAL A 8 -19.39 -10.24 -0.67
CA VAL A 8 -18.60 -9.53 0.37
C VAL A 8 -17.94 -10.50 1.34
N GLN A 9 -18.64 -11.58 1.73
CA GLN A 9 -18.06 -12.64 2.55
C GLN A 9 -16.86 -13.29 1.85
N ALA A 10 -17.03 -13.71 0.59
CA ALA A 10 -15.96 -14.30 -0.20
C ALA A 10 -14.74 -13.38 -0.36
N LEU A 11 -14.96 -12.06 -0.54
CA LEU A 11 -13.87 -11.08 -0.57
C LEU A 11 -13.09 -11.02 0.75
N GLY A 12 -13.80 -10.98 1.89
CA GLY A 12 -13.17 -10.96 3.21
C GLY A 12 -12.41 -12.25 3.51
N GLU A 13 -13.02 -13.39 3.21
CA GLU A 13 -12.44 -14.73 3.39
C GLU A 13 -11.21 -14.94 2.50
N GLY A 14 -11.17 -14.33 1.31
CA GLY A 14 -10.05 -14.42 0.38
C GLY A 14 -8.80 -13.63 0.80
N PHE A 15 -8.94 -12.62 1.66
CA PHE A 15 -7.83 -11.71 1.99
C PHE A 15 -6.69 -12.40 2.75
N LEU A 16 -6.99 -13.05 3.89
CA LEU A 16 -5.96 -13.66 4.73
C LEU A 16 -5.21 -14.82 4.05
N PRO A 17 -5.89 -15.78 3.38
CA PRO A 17 -5.23 -16.85 2.66
C PRO A 17 -4.35 -16.34 1.51
N THR A 18 -4.65 -15.17 0.94
CA THR A 18 -3.84 -14.56 -0.11
C THR A 18 -2.63 -13.82 0.47
N TYR A 19 -2.83 -12.99 1.51
CA TYR A 19 -1.80 -12.09 2.01
C TYR A 19 -0.80 -12.76 2.97
N LEU A 20 -1.26 -13.62 3.88
CA LEU A 20 -0.38 -14.24 4.89
C LEU A 20 0.74 -15.08 4.28
N PRO A 21 0.53 -15.90 3.24
CA PRO A 21 1.62 -16.64 2.61
C PRO A 21 2.68 -15.72 1.99
N LEU A 22 2.29 -14.56 1.45
CA LEU A 22 3.23 -13.59 0.90
C LEU A 22 4.13 -13.00 1.99
N VAL A 23 3.55 -12.66 3.14
CA VAL A 23 4.30 -12.19 4.32
C VAL A 23 5.21 -13.29 4.84
N ALA A 24 4.71 -14.51 5.03
CA ALA A 24 5.47 -15.63 5.56
C ALA A 24 6.71 -15.96 4.71
N ARG A 25 6.61 -15.84 3.38
CA ARG A 25 7.74 -16.05 2.44
C ARG A 25 8.82 -14.97 2.53
N LYS A 26 8.49 -13.78 3.03
CA LYS A 26 9.34 -12.58 2.89
C LYS A 26 9.80 -11.99 4.23
N LYS A 27 9.12 -12.30 5.34
CA LYS A 27 9.38 -11.70 6.66
C LYS A 27 10.80 -11.90 7.19
N ASP A 28 11.45 -13.01 6.85
CA ASP A 28 12.80 -13.36 7.33
C ASP A 28 13.89 -13.09 6.27
N MET A 29 13.56 -12.46 5.14
CA MET A 29 14.55 -12.13 4.12
C MET A 29 15.55 -11.11 4.66
N PRO A 30 16.86 -11.26 4.37
CA PRO A 30 17.85 -10.25 4.71
C PRO A 30 17.49 -8.91 4.07
N VAL A 31 17.56 -7.82 4.85
CA VAL A 31 17.28 -6.47 4.39
C VAL A 31 18.46 -5.57 4.72
N GLU A 32 19.05 -5.00 3.68
CA GLU A 32 20.08 -3.96 3.84
C GLU A 32 19.49 -2.62 4.31
N PRO A 33 20.27 -1.79 5.03
CA PRO A 33 19.84 -0.48 5.50
C PRO A 33 19.18 0.41 4.42
N MET A 34 19.72 0.40 3.20
CA MET A 34 19.23 1.23 2.09
C MET A 34 17.78 0.90 1.68
N HIS A 35 17.34 -0.35 1.87
CA HIS A 35 15.96 -0.73 1.58
C HIS A 35 14.95 -0.07 2.54
N PHE A 36 15.35 0.27 3.76
CA PHE A 36 14.48 0.98 4.70
C PHE A 36 14.23 2.41 4.26
N ASP A 37 15.24 3.08 3.66
CA ASP A 37 15.05 4.41 3.08
C ASP A 37 14.06 4.37 1.93
N TRP A 38 14.22 3.41 1.02
CA TRP A 38 13.26 3.19 -0.05
C TRP A 38 11.84 2.89 0.48
N GLN A 39 11.73 2.00 1.49
CA GLN A 39 10.44 1.69 2.12
C GLN A 39 9.77 2.94 2.70
N ARG A 40 10.53 3.81 3.40
CA ARG A 40 10.00 5.06 3.96
C ARG A 40 9.56 6.04 2.88
N MET A 41 10.29 6.13 1.77
CA MET A 41 9.89 6.92 0.61
C MET A 41 8.58 6.39 -0.02
N ARG A 42 8.40 5.07 -0.10
CA ARG A 42 7.14 4.47 -0.56
C ARG A 42 5.98 4.71 0.41
N ARG A 43 6.24 4.64 1.71
CA ARG A 43 5.27 4.97 2.76
C ARG A 43 4.85 6.44 2.70
N GLY A 44 5.73 7.35 2.32
CA GLY A 44 5.37 8.75 2.02
C GLY A 44 4.28 8.87 0.95
N ARG A 45 4.40 8.11 -0.15
CA ARG A 45 3.35 8.05 -1.19
C ARG A 45 2.04 7.44 -0.69
N TYR A 46 2.09 6.47 0.23
CA TYR A 46 0.89 5.92 0.85
C TYR A 46 0.18 6.96 1.73
N VAL A 47 0.94 7.74 2.50
CA VAL A 47 0.41 8.87 3.30
C VAL A 47 -0.22 9.92 2.39
N GLU A 48 0.47 10.34 1.32
CA GLU A 48 -0.06 11.29 0.34
C GLU A 48 -1.40 10.84 -0.23
N PHE A 49 -1.52 9.57 -0.62
CA PHE A 49 -2.78 9.03 -1.14
C PHE A 49 -3.91 9.13 -0.10
N ASN A 50 -3.67 8.68 1.14
CA ASN A 50 -4.70 8.68 2.17
C ASN A 50 -5.14 10.11 2.55
N LEU A 51 -4.20 11.05 2.66
CA LEU A 51 -4.53 12.42 3.07
C LEU A 51 -5.12 13.27 1.94
N VAL A 52 -4.74 13.02 0.68
CA VAL A 52 -5.14 13.87 -0.46
C VAL A 52 -6.30 13.27 -1.25
N HIS A 53 -6.33 11.94 -1.43
CA HIS A 53 -7.22 11.28 -2.37
C HIS A 53 -8.26 10.35 -1.73
N ASP A 54 -7.93 9.71 -0.60
CA ASP A 54 -8.87 8.81 0.04
C ASP A 54 -10.07 9.57 0.61
N ARG A 55 -11.26 9.27 0.07
CA ARG A 55 -12.49 9.95 0.44
C ARG A 55 -12.90 9.63 1.88
N GLY A 56 -12.64 8.41 2.34
CA GLY A 56 -13.00 7.98 3.70
C GLY A 56 -12.22 8.75 4.75
N THR A 57 -10.90 8.84 4.58
CA THR A 57 -10.00 9.63 5.44
C THR A 57 -10.40 11.10 5.42
N ARG A 58 -10.56 11.70 4.24
CA ARG A 58 -10.96 13.12 4.13
C ARG A 58 -12.30 13.39 4.79
N PHE A 59 -13.30 12.56 4.54
CA PHE A 59 -14.63 12.71 5.14
C PHE A 59 -14.55 12.60 6.66
N GLY A 60 -13.91 11.55 7.18
CA GLY A 60 -13.80 11.31 8.62
C GLY A 60 -13.13 12.46 9.36
N LEU A 61 -12.08 13.07 8.78
CA LEU A 61 -11.39 14.22 9.38
C LEU A 61 -12.27 15.48 9.36
N VAL A 62 -12.97 15.75 8.26
CA VAL A 62 -13.86 16.93 8.14
C VAL A 62 -15.12 16.78 8.98
N SER A 63 -15.63 15.56 9.14
CA SER A 63 -16.86 15.27 9.90
C SER A 63 -16.63 15.15 11.41
N ASN A 64 -15.44 15.51 11.91
CA ASN A 64 -15.04 15.34 13.32
C ASN A 64 -15.21 13.89 13.83
N GLY A 65 -14.90 12.91 12.98
CA GLY A 65 -14.85 11.50 13.37
C GLY A 65 -13.70 11.22 14.34
N ARG A 66 -13.61 9.98 14.83
CA ARG A 66 -12.53 9.58 15.75
C ARG A 66 -11.18 9.53 15.03
N THR A 67 -10.39 10.60 15.17
CA THR A 67 -9.11 10.79 14.48
C THR A 67 -8.16 9.58 14.60
N GLU A 68 -7.99 9.02 15.80
CA GLU A 68 -7.14 7.84 16.02
C GLU A 68 -7.57 6.61 15.21
N SER A 69 -8.89 6.42 15.02
CA SER A 69 -9.40 5.33 14.17
C SER A 69 -9.16 5.62 12.68
N ILE A 70 -9.29 6.88 12.27
CA ILE A 70 -9.12 7.31 10.88
C ILE A 70 -7.66 7.19 10.46
N LEU A 71 -6.74 7.64 11.32
CA LEU A 71 -5.30 7.66 11.06
C LEU A 71 -4.60 6.33 11.39
N MET A 72 -5.34 5.28 11.76
CA MET A 72 -4.77 3.94 11.96
C MET A 72 -4.08 3.39 10.69
N SER A 73 -4.45 3.88 9.51
CA SER A 73 -3.78 3.55 8.25
C SER A 73 -2.38 4.16 8.12
N MET A 74 -2.02 5.16 8.94
CA MET A 74 -0.73 5.83 8.82
C MET A 74 0.42 4.89 9.23
N PRO A 75 1.50 4.83 8.43
CA PRO A 75 2.68 4.06 8.80
C PRO A 75 3.42 4.73 9.97
N PRO A 76 4.18 3.97 10.77
CA PRO A 76 4.93 4.52 11.90
C PRO A 76 6.05 5.49 11.49
N GLN A 77 6.57 5.33 10.26
CA GLN A 77 7.61 6.20 9.69
C GLN A 77 7.40 6.33 8.19
N ALA A 78 7.53 7.55 7.68
CA ALA A 78 7.50 7.91 6.27
C ALA A 78 8.48 9.06 6.01
N ASN A 79 9.09 9.08 4.83
CA ASN A 79 10.07 10.10 4.43
C ASN A 79 9.66 10.77 3.12
N TRP A 80 10.11 12.01 2.96
CA TRP A 80 10.04 12.79 1.73
C TRP A 80 11.41 13.37 1.41
N ALA A 81 11.77 13.35 0.13
CA ALA A 81 13.00 13.92 -0.38
C ALA A 81 12.68 14.67 -1.67
N TYR A 82 13.30 15.82 -1.85
CA TYR A 82 13.18 16.60 -3.07
C TYR A 82 13.80 15.85 -4.25
N ASN A 83 13.09 15.81 -5.37
CA ASN A 83 13.49 15.13 -6.61
C ASN A 83 14.14 13.75 -6.39
N TYR A 84 13.49 12.90 -5.58
CA TYR A 84 14.01 11.56 -5.29
C TYR A 84 14.05 10.70 -6.56
N GLU A 85 15.25 10.30 -6.96
CA GLU A 85 15.51 9.42 -8.10
C GLU A 85 16.04 8.07 -7.61
N VAL A 86 15.57 7.00 -8.24
CA VAL A 86 16.03 5.63 -8.00
C VAL A 86 17.16 5.28 -8.95
N ILE A 87 18.06 4.41 -8.52
CA ILE A 87 19.19 3.96 -9.34
C ILE A 87 18.67 3.21 -10.56
N ALA A 88 19.14 3.58 -11.75
CA ALA A 88 18.74 2.91 -12.99
C ALA A 88 19.08 1.41 -12.94
N GLY A 89 18.14 0.56 -13.36
CA GLY A 89 18.30 -0.90 -13.33
C GLY A 89 18.12 -1.55 -11.96
N SER A 90 17.85 -0.78 -10.90
CA SER A 90 17.61 -1.34 -9.57
C SER A 90 16.20 -1.93 -9.43
N ASN A 91 15.99 -2.70 -8.36
CA ASN A 91 14.67 -3.26 -8.01
C ASN A 91 13.64 -2.14 -7.74
N GLU A 92 14.08 -1.00 -7.20
CA GLU A 92 13.26 0.19 -6.98
C GLU A 92 12.80 0.79 -8.30
N ALA A 93 13.71 0.94 -9.27
CA ALA A 93 13.38 1.40 -10.62
C ALA A 93 12.39 0.46 -11.31
N GLN A 94 12.60 -0.86 -11.21
CA GLN A 94 11.69 -1.86 -11.73
C GLN A 94 10.30 -1.74 -11.08
N THR A 95 10.25 -1.61 -9.75
CA THR A 95 8.99 -1.46 -8.99
C THR A 95 8.24 -0.21 -9.44
N GLN A 96 8.90 0.95 -9.47
CA GLN A 96 8.28 2.19 -9.95
C GLN A 96 7.77 2.07 -11.39
N GLY A 97 8.52 1.39 -12.26
CA GLY A 97 8.14 1.14 -13.64
C GLY A 97 6.82 0.37 -13.78
N GLN A 98 6.47 -0.47 -12.80
CA GLN A 98 5.25 -1.30 -12.78
C GLN A 98 4.06 -0.63 -12.11
N LEU A 99 4.27 0.34 -11.21
CA LEU A 99 3.20 1.05 -10.49
C LEU A 99 2.51 2.09 -11.38
N LYS A 100 1.85 1.61 -12.44
CA LYS A 100 1.17 2.42 -13.46
C LYS A 100 -0.24 1.89 -13.71
N LYS A 101 -1.13 2.79 -14.11
CA LYS A 101 -2.50 2.44 -14.49
C LYS A 101 -2.49 1.48 -15.69
N GLY A 102 -3.37 0.48 -15.69
CA GLY A 102 -3.53 -0.45 -16.80
C GLY A 102 -2.49 -1.58 -16.85
N LYS A 103 -1.70 -1.77 -15.78
CA LYS A 103 -0.81 -2.93 -15.67
C LYS A 103 -1.64 -4.20 -15.54
N ASP A 104 -1.44 -5.11 -16.50
CA ASP A 104 -1.94 -6.48 -16.40
C ASP A 104 -1.01 -7.31 -15.51
N TRP A 105 -1.57 -7.84 -14.44
CA TRP A 105 -0.89 -8.68 -13.44
C TRP A 105 -1.12 -10.17 -13.67
N LEU A 106 -2.12 -10.54 -14.48
CA LEU A 106 -2.43 -11.93 -14.83
C LEU A 106 -1.75 -12.35 -16.14
N GLY A 107 -1.33 -11.39 -16.96
CA GLY A 107 -0.58 -11.65 -18.20
C GLY A 107 -1.46 -12.12 -19.36
N GLY A 108 -2.73 -11.69 -19.40
CA GLY A 108 -3.67 -11.95 -20.48
C GLY A 108 -4.41 -13.27 -20.37
N ALA A 109 -5.01 -13.54 -19.20
CA ALA A 109 -6.06 -14.55 -19.08
C ALA A 109 -7.38 -14.06 -19.71
#